data_AF-A0A352FV08-F1
#
_entry.id   AF-A0A352FV08-F1
#
_cell.length_a   1.000
_cell.length_b   1.000
_cell.length_c   1.000
_cell.angle_alpha   90.00
_cell.angle_beta   90.00
_cell.angle_gamma   90.00
#
_symmetry.space_group_name_H-M   'P 1'
#
loop_
_entity.id
_entity.type
_entity.pdbx_description
1 polymer ?
#
loop_
_entity_poly.entity_id
_entity_poly.type
_entity_poly.pdbx_seq_one_letter_code
_entity_poly.pdbx_strand_id
1 'polypeptide(L)'
;MNRIELEKRTKEFALRIIKFAGTLPQGKSAGVVKYQLVKAGTSIGANYREAGRAESRNDFIHKIGIVEKESSECQYWAGDMR
;
A
#
# COMPACT_ATOMS: atom_id res chain seq x y z
N MET A 1 0.89 -11.73 -15.74
CA MET A 1 1.83 -10.89 -14.96
C MET A 1 2.59 -11.80 -14.02
N ASN A 2 3.92 -11.77 -14.01
CA ASN A 2 4.72 -12.61 -13.11
C ASN A 2 4.99 -11.87 -11.79
N ARG A 3 5.60 -12.58 -10.83
CA ARG A 3 5.95 -12.03 -9.52
C ARG A 3 6.81 -10.77 -9.59
N ILE A 4 7.85 -10.78 -10.41
CA ILE A 4 8.80 -9.65 -10.54
C ILE A 4 8.08 -8.40 -11.02
N GLU A 5 7.18 -8.54 -12.00
CA GLU A 5 6.38 -7.44 -12.53
C GLU A 5 5.44 -6.87 -11.46
N LEU A 6 4.81 -7.72 -10.63
CA LEU A 6 3.92 -7.25 -9.58
C LEU A 6 4.70 -6.61 -8.40
N GLU A 7 5.90 -7.12 -8.06
CA GLU A 7 6.79 -6.46 -7.09
C GLU A 7 7.22 -5.07 -7.58
N LYS A 8 7.53 -4.93 -8.87
CA LYS A 8 7.84 -3.63 -9.48
C LYS A 8 6.65 -2.69 -9.42
N ARG A 9 5.47 -3.14 -9.86
CA ARG A 9 4.25 -2.31 -9.87
C ARG A 9 3.83 -1.85 -8.47
N THR A 10 3.91 -2.72 -7.47
CA THR A 10 3.58 -2.35 -6.08
C THR A 10 4.60 -1.38 -5.49
N LYS A 11 5.89 -1.51 -5.83
CA LYS A 11 6.91 -0.50 -5.48
C LYS A 11 6.66 0.85 -6.15
N GLU A 12 6.34 0.86 -7.44
CA GLU A 12 6.01 2.09 -8.15
C GLU A 12 4.75 2.76 -7.58
N PHE A 13 3.74 1.96 -7.21
CA PHE A 13 2.54 2.44 -6.53
C PHE A 13 2.89 3.14 -5.20
N ALA A 14 3.71 2.51 -4.36
CA ALA A 14 4.15 3.10 -3.10
C ALA A 14 4.85 4.46 -3.31
N LEU A 15 5.71 4.58 -4.33
CA LEU A 15 6.36 5.85 -4.68
C LEU A 15 5.35 6.91 -5.16
N ARG A 16 4.31 6.53 -5.90
CA ARG A 16 3.24 7.45 -6.33
C ARG A 16 2.44 7.95 -5.14
N ILE A 17 2.12 7.08 -4.19
CA ILE A 17 1.43 7.46 -2.95
C ILE A 17 2.25 8.47 -2.14
N ILE A 18 3.56 8.23 -1.97
CA ILE A 18 4.45 9.17 -1.26
C ILE A 18 4.43 10.54 -1.94
N LYS A 19 4.56 10.57 -3.27
CA LYS A 19 4.52 11.82 -4.04
C LYS A 19 3.17 12.54 -3.91
N PHE A 20 2.07 11.81 -4.04
CA PHE A 20 0.73 12.36 -3.92
C PHE A 20 0.45 12.90 -2.50
N ALA A 21 0.82 12.17 -1.45
CA ALA A 21 0.71 12.65 -0.07
C ALA A 21 1.51 13.96 0.14
N GLY A 22 2.66 14.10 -0.55
CA GLY A 22 3.44 15.33 -0.57
C GLY A 22 2.71 16.55 -1.15
N THR A 23 1.73 16.34 -2.03
CA THR A 23 0.93 17.41 -2.64
C THR A 23 -0.26 17.87 -1.80
N LEU A 24 -0.62 17.13 -0.74
CA LEU A 24 -1.78 17.47 0.07
C LEU A 24 -1.53 18.71 0.95
N PRO A 25 -2.59 19.46 1.32
CA PRO A 25 -2.48 20.65 2.15
C PRO A 25 -1.73 20.42 3.46
N GLN A 26 -1.27 21.50 4.07
CA GLN A 26 -0.69 21.46 5.42
C GLN A 26 -1.79 21.59 6.48
N GLY A 27 -1.56 21.03 7.66
CA GLY A 27 -2.50 21.09 8.78
C GLY A 27 -2.59 19.77 9.53
N LYS A 28 -3.19 19.79 10.73
CA LYS A 28 -3.29 18.61 11.60
C LYS A 28 -4.06 17.46 10.94
N SER A 29 -5.27 17.73 10.43
CA SER A 29 -6.11 16.71 9.78
C SER A 29 -5.46 16.17 8.50
N ALA A 30 -4.90 17.06 7.66
CA ALA A 30 -4.16 16.65 6.47
C ALA A 30 -2.91 15.82 6.83
N GLY A 31 -2.23 16.13 7.93
CA GLY A 31 -1.11 15.33 8.45
C GLY A 31 -1.51 13.91 8.81
N VAL A 32 -2.67 13.72 9.45
CA VAL A 32 -3.22 12.38 9.74
C VAL A 32 -3.51 11.62 8.46
N VAL A 33 -4.17 12.25 7.48
CA VAL A 33 -4.48 11.63 6.19
C VAL A 33 -3.20 11.25 5.43
N LYS A 34 -2.21 12.14 5.36
CA LYS A 34 -0.90 11.87 4.75
C LYS A 34 -0.24 10.65 5.38
N TYR A 35 -0.21 10.60 6.71
CA TYR A 35 0.39 9.49 7.44
C TYR A 35 -0.30 8.16 7.12
N GLN A 36 -1.63 8.13 7.22
CA GLN A 36 -2.40 6.91 6.97
C GLN A 36 -2.29 6.44 5.53
N LEU A 37 -2.36 7.37 4.57
CA LEU A 37 -2.21 7.05 3.15
C LEU A 37 -0.82 6.50 2.82
N VAL A 38 0.25 7.15 3.31
CA VAL A 38 1.62 6.68 3.07
C VAL A 38 1.85 5.32 3.73
N LYS A 39 1.37 5.13 4.96
CA LYS A 39 1.45 3.85 5.66
C LYS A 39 0.78 2.75 4.85
N ALA A 40 -0.51 2.88 4.54
CA ALA A 40 -1.25 1.85 3.81
C ALA A 40 -0.66 1.60 2.42
N GLY A 41 -0.36 2.66 1.65
CA GLY A 41 0.17 2.52 0.29
C GLY A 41 1.56 1.88 0.22
N THR A 42 2.42 2.10 1.20
CA THR A 42 3.75 1.46 1.26
C THR A 42 3.69 0.03 1.78
N SER A 43 2.76 -0.27 2.71
CA SER A 43 2.50 -1.62 3.23
C SER A 43 2.10 -2.63 2.15
N ILE A 44 1.38 -2.21 1.10
CA ILE A 44 0.96 -3.10 0.00
C ILE A 44 2.18 -3.79 -0.64
N GLY A 45 3.20 -3.01 -1.03
CA GLY A 45 4.41 -3.56 -1.66
C GLY A 45 5.28 -4.34 -0.70
N ALA A 46 5.36 -3.91 0.57
CA ALA A 46 6.09 -4.62 1.61
C ALA A 46 5.51 -6.03 1.85
N ASN A 47 4.20 -6.11 2.11
CA ASN A 47 3.50 -7.37 2.35
C ASN A 47 3.48 -8.28 1.10
N TYR A 48 3.37 -7.72 -0.11
CA TYR A 48 3.46 -8.52 -1.33
C TYR A 48 4.84 -9.18 -1.49
N ARG A 49 5.91 -8.46 -1.16
CA ARG A 49 7.29 -9.00 -1.17
C ARG A 49 7.47 -10.10 -0.12
N GLU A 50 6.78 -10.02 1.02
CA GLU A 50 6.77 -11.08 2.03
C GLU A 50 5.94 -12.29 1.60
N ALA A 51 4.82 -12.08 0.90
CA ALA A 51 4.04 -13.16 0.30
C ALA A 51 4.89 -13.95 -0.70
N GLY A 52 5.74 -13.29 -1.47
CA GLY A 52 6.73 -13.95 -2.34
C GLY A 52 7.76 -14.83 -1.59
N ARG A 53 7.88 -14.69 -0.27
CA ARG A 53 8.74 -15.50 0.60
C ARG A 53 7.93 -16.43 1.51
N ALA A 54 6.69 -16.73 1.15
CA ALA A 54 5.83 -17.58 1.96
C ALA A 54 6.37 -19.01 2.09
N GLU A 55 6.24 -19.57 3.30
CA GLU A 55 6.73 -20.92 3.63
C GLU A 55 5.71 -22.02 3.28
N SER A 56 4.45 -21.62 3.05
CA SER A 56 3.37 -22.52 2.65
C SER A 56 2.31 -21.79 1.84
N ARG A 57 1.39 -22.55 1.23
CA ARG A 57 0.22 -21.98 0.53
C ARG A 57 -0.69 -21.19 1.48
N ASN A 58 -0.86 -21.66 2.72
CA ASN A 58 -1.69 -20.96 3.70
C ASN A 58 -1.05 -19.64 4.16
N ASP A 59 0.28 -19.64 4.37
CA ASP A 59 1.04 -18.41 4.66
C ASP A 59 0.95 -17.41 3.49
N PHE A 60 1.05 -17.90 2.25
CA PHE A 60 0.86 -17.06 1.06
C PHE A 60 -0.53 -16.41 1.04
N ILE A 61 -1.59 -17.19 1.23
CA ILE A 61 -2.97 -16.68 1.24
C ILE A 61 -3.16 -15.65 2.36
N HIS A 62 -2.66 -15.93 3.56
CA HIS A 62 -2.73 -15.01 4.69
C HIS A 62 -2.05 -13.66 4.38
N LYS A 63 -0.83 -13.69 3.85
CA LYS A 63 -0.09 -12.48 3.47
C LYS A 63 -0.76 -11.70 2.34
N ILE A 64 -1.37 -12.38 1.38
CA ILE A 64 -2.19 -11.72 0.34
C ILE A 64 -3.44 -11.07 0.95
N GLY A 65 -4.07 -11.67 1.95
CA GLY A 65 -5.17 -11.03 2.69
C GLY A 65 -4.74 -9.74 3.38
N ILE A 66 -3.50 -9.67 3.90
CA ILE A 66 -2.94 -8.41 4.43
C ILE A 66 -2.77 -7.39 3.30
N VAL A 67 -2.22 -7.78 2.15
CA VAL A 67 -2.07 -6.89 0.98
C VAL A 67 -3.42 -6.31 0.54
N GLU A 68 -4.47 -7.14 0.51
CA GLU A 68 -5.84 -6.71 0.19
C GLU A 68 -6.35 -5.68 1.21
N LYS A 69 -6.21 -5.96 2.50
CA LYS A 69 -6.61 -5.04 3.57
C LYS A 69 -5.94 -3.68 3.44
N GLU A 70 -4.61 -3.65 3.27
CA GLU A 70 -3.85 -2.41 3.10
C GLU A 70 -4.24 -1.67 1.81
N SER A 71 -4.62 -2.40 0.76
CA SER A 71 -5.15 -1.83 -0.47
C SER A 71 -6.50 -1.15 -0.25
N SER A 72 -7.39 -1.78 0.51
CA SER A 72 -8.69 -1.20 0.87
C SER A 72 -8.54 0.03 1.75
N GLU A 73 -7.63 0.01 2.72
CA GLU A 73 -7.34 1.19 3.55
C GLU A 73 -6.74 2.32 2.71
N CYS A 74 -5.80 2.03 1.82
CA CYS A 74 -5.22 3.02 0.92
C CYS A 74 -6.29 3.66 0.02
N GLN A 75 -7.23 2.86 -0.50
CA GLN A 75 -8.37 3.37 -1.28
C GLN A 75 -9.31 4.24 -0.44
N TYR A 76 -9.61 3.85 0.80
CA TYR A 76 -10.43 4.66 1.71
C TYR A 76 -9.81 6.05 1.90
N TRP A 77 -8.53 6.11 2.27
CA TRP A 77 -7.85 7.40 2.49
C TRP A 77 -7.66 8.21 1.21
N ALA A 78 -7.51 7.58 0.05
CA ALA A 78 -7.41 8.26 -1.25
C ALA A 78 -8.76 8.76 -1.77
N GLY A 79 -9.84 8.00 -1.54
CA GLY A 79 -11.20 8.29 -2.00
C GLY A 79 -11.87 9.43 -1.23
N ASP A 80 -11.50 9.63 0.03
CA ASP A 80 -11.97 10.71 0.91
C ASP A 80 -11.38 12.10 0.55
N MET A 81 -10.67 12.21 -0.59
CA MET A 81 -10.08 13.45 -1.10
C MET A 81 -10.84 14.06 -2.29
N ARG A 82 -12.11 13.70 -2.48
CA ARG A 82 -13.00 14.34 -3.46
C ARG A 82 -13.78 15.50 -2.87
#